data_AF-A0A934PNI6-F1
#
_entry.id   AF-A0A934PNI6-F1
#
_cell.length_a   1.000
_cell.length_b   1.000
_cell.length_c   1.000
_cell.angle_alpha   90.00
_cell.angle_beta   90.00
_cell.angle_gamma   90.00
#
_symmetry.space_group_name_H-M   'P 1'
#
loop_
_entity.id
_entity.type
_entity.pdbx_description
1 polymer ?
#
loop_
_entity_poly.entity_id
_entity_poly.type
_entity_poly.pdbx_seq_one_letter_code
_entity_poly.pdbx_strand_id
1 'polypeptide(L)'
;MASISIIALLISNCSRKTDLENQITITINSVDSETKQRRINTFDTIEVRKEVGIGFFTRRIPKVAEYVTDSMGSVKIKIDSACGYRFMLNKRGFYGSESFAEPFTKEKLKDDQEINIEAISLEKR
;
A
#
# COMPACT_ATOMS: atom_id res chain seq x y z
N MET A 1 -35.13 -48.41 -6.07
CA MET A 1 -34.85 -47.09 -6.67
C MET A 1 -33.81 -46.40 -5.80
N ALA A 2 -32.54 -46.47 -6.20
CA ALA A 2 -31.43 -45.90 -5.44
C ALA A 2 -31.36 -44.39 -5.70
N SER A 3 -31.53 -43.59 -4.65
CA SER A 3 -31.43 -42.13 -4.70
C SER A 3 -29.94 -41.75 -4.68
N ILE A 4 -29.40 -41.36 -5.84
CA ILE A 4 -28.04 -40.85 -5.95
C ILE A 4 -28.11 -39.35 -5.64
N SER A 5 -27.88 -38.99 -4.37
CA SER A 5 -27.64 -37.60 -3.97
C SER A 5 -26.28 -37.18 -4.52
N ILE A 6 -26.29 -36.41 -5.61
CA ILE A 6 -25.12 -35.71 -6.13
C ILE A 6 -24.82 -34.58 -5.15
N ILE A 7 -23.94 -34.86 -4.18
CA ILE A 7 -23.30 -33.82 -3.37
C ILE A 7 -22.41 -33.03 -4.32
N ALA A 8 -22.92 -31.90 -4.80
CA ALA A 8 -22.11 -30.90 -5.47
C ALA A 8 -21.15 -30.32 -4.43
N LEU A 9 -19.92 -30.86 -4.41
CA LEU A 9 -18.78 -30.22 -3.78
C LEU A 9 -18.62 -28.86 -4.46
N LEU A 10 -19.15 -27.81 -3.81
CA LEU A 10 -18.79 -26.43 -4.05
C LEU A 10 -17.32 -26.28 -3.64
N ILE A 11 -16.43 -26.71 -4.52
CA ILE A 11 -15.03 -26.31 -4.53
C ILE A 11 -15.05 -24.79 -4.62
N SER A 12 -14.92 -24.17 -3.45
CA SER A 12 -14.72 -22.75 -3.24
C SER A 12 -13.33 -22.42 -3.76
N ASN A 13 -13.18 -22.46 -5.09
CA ASN A 13 -11.96 -22.13 -5.79
C ASN A 13 -11.91 -20.60 -5.98
N CYS A 14 -11.82 -19.87 -4.87
CA CYS A 14 -11.03 -18.65 -4.91
C CYS A 14 -9.61 -19.13 -5.20
N SER A 15 -9.15 -18.92 -6.43
CA SER A 15 -7.80 -19.22 -6.87
C SER A 15 -6.80 -18.58 -5.91
N ARG A 16 -6.34 -19.36 -4.93
CA ARG A 16 -5.17 -19.04 -4.12
C ARG A 16 -3.97 -19.22 -5.03
N LYS A 17 -3.71 -18.19 -5.86
CA LYS A 17 -2.36 -17.92 -6.32
C LYS A 17 -1.47 -17.86 -5.09
N THR A 18 -0.30 -18.50 -5.15
CA THR A 18 0.65 -18.53 -4.03
C THR A 18 1.01 -17.09 -3.63
N ASP A 19 1.35 -16.84 -2.37
CA ASP A 19 1.77 -15.50 -1.88
C ASP A 19 2.89 -14.86 -2.73
N LEU A 20 3.64 -15.67 -3.48
CA LEU A 20 4.69 -15.21 -4.39
C LEU A 20 4.14 -14.61 -5.70
N GLU A 21 3.04 -15.15 -6.23
CA GLU A 21 2.46 -14.71 -7.51
C GLU A 21 1.73 -13.37 -7.42
N ASN A 22 1.35 -12.94 -6.21
CA ASN A 22 0.69 -11.66 -5.99
C ASN A 22 1.67 -10.56 -5.55
N GLN A 23 2.96 -10.86 -5.41
CA GLN A 23 3.96 -9.85 -5.06
C GLN A 23 4.25 -8.94 -6.25
N ILE A 24 4.05 -7.65 -6.04
CA ILE A 24 4.47 -6.59 -6.94
C ILE A 24 5.53 -5.75 -6.27
N THR A 25 6.39 -5.15 -7.06
CA THR A 25 7.39 -4.17 -6.66
C THR A 25 6.87 -2.79 -7.01
N ILE A 26 6.89 -1.87 -6.05
CA ILE A 26 6.54 -0.47 -6.29
C ILE A 26 7.68 0.43 -5.84
N THR A 27 7.73 1.64 -6.40
CA THR A 27 8.66 2.69 -5.96
C THR A 27 7.87 3.83 -5.35
N ILE A 28 8.24 4.21 -4.13
CA ILE A 28 7.64 5.34 -3.42
C ILE A 28 8.66 6.47 -3.40
N ASN A 29 8.28 7.63 -3.92
CA ASN A 29 9.08 8.84 -3.95
C ASN A 29 8.54 9.83 -2.91
N SER A 30 9.42 10.47 -2.14
CA SER A 30 9.08 11.66 -1.38
C SER A 30 9.27 12.90 -2.26
N VAL A 31 8.22 13.69 -2.39
CA VAL A 31 8.20 14.89 -3.23
C VAL A 31 7.80 16.08 -2.37
N ASP A 32 8.48 17.21 -2.50
CA ASP A 32 8.11 18.44 -1.81
C ASP A 32 6.81 19.01 -2.40
N SER A 33 5.82 19.31 -1.55
CA SER A 33 4.48 19.68 -2.00
C SER A 33 4.44 21.01 -2.76
N GLU A 34 5.40 21.91 -2.52
CA GLU A 34 5.43 23.25 -3.14
C GLU A 34 6.19 23.23 -4.46
N THR A 35 7.39 22.68 -4.45
CA THR A 35 8.28 22.67 -5.61
C THR A 35 7.97 21.53 -6.58
N LYS A 36 7.23 20.51 -6.13
CA LYS A 36 6.99 19.24 -6.84
C LYS A 36 8.28 18.51 -7.20
N GLN A 37 9.40 18.84 -6.55
CA GLN A 37 10.68 18.17 -6.74
C GLN A 37 10.88 17.06 -5.72
N ARG A 38 11.65 16.03 -6.11
CA ARG A 38 12.05 14.96 -5.17
C ARG A 38 12.87 15.52 -4.03
N ARG A 39 12.59 15.05 -2.82
CA ARG A 39 13.31 15.41 -1.59
C ARG A 39 14.57 14.56 -1.47
N ILE A 40 15.60 14.97 -2.19
CA ILE A 40 16.90 14.29 -2.20
C ILE A 40 17.66 14.47 -0.87
N ASN A 41 18.41 13.46 -0.45
CA ASN A 41 19.24 13.45 0.76
C ASN A 41 18.51 13.79 2.09
N THR A 42 17.19 13.66 2.15
CA THR A 42 16.40 13.89 3.36
C THR A 42 16.26 12.64 4.23
N PHE A 43 16.38 11.46 3.62
CA PHE A 43 16.20 10.15 4.27
C PHE A 43 14.88 10.14 5.07
N ASP A 44 13.77 10.31 4.35
CA ASP A 44 12.43 10.33 4.91
C ASP A 44 11.98 8.93 5.29
N THR A 45 11.24 8.80 6.41
CA THR A 45 10.66 7.52 6.80
C THR A 45 9.29 7.38 6.15
N ILE A 46 9.09 6.29 5.41
CA ILE A 46 7.82 5.88 4.83
C ILE A 46 7.25 4.75 5.68
N GLU A 47 6.16 5.04 6.37
CA GLU A 47 5.37 4.04 7.08
C GLU A 47 4.42 3.36 6.08
N VAL A 48 4.47 2.03 6.05
CA VAL A 48 3.58 1.21 5.22
C VAL A 48 2.52 0.59 6.12
N ARG A 49 1.26 0.85 5.79
CA ARG A 49 0.09 0.29 6.47
C ARG A 49 -0.70 -0.58 5.49
N LYS A 50 -1.16 -1.73 5.96
CA LYS A 50 -1.89 -2.73 5.15
C LYS A 50 -3.32 -2.83 5.63
N GLU A 51 -4.28 -2.82 4.70
CA GLU A 51 -5.69 -3.06 5.00
C GLU A 51 -5.90 -4.50 5.47
N VAL A 52 -6.61 -4.67 6.59
CA VAL A 52 -7.00 -5.96 7.16
C VAL A 52 -8.46 -5.91 7.62
N GLY A 53 -9.10 -7.09 7.71
CA GLY A 53 -10.51 -7.23 8.07
C GLY A 53 -11.43 -7.36 6.84
N ILE A 54 -12.63 -7.87 7.06
CA ILE A 54 -13.63 -8.10 6.00
C ILE A 54 -14.84 -7.21 6.32
N GLY A 55 -15.13 -6.25 5.43
CA GLY A 55 -16.25 -5.34 5.57
C GLY A 55 -15.96 -4.09 6.41
N PHE A 56 -16.85 -3.09 6.26
CA PHE A 56 -16.62 -1.71 6.72
C PHE A 56 -16.34 -1.60 8.23
N PHE A 57 -17.04 -2.36 9.07
CA PHE A 57 -16.92 -2.25 10.53
C PHE A 57 -15.67 -2.90 11.11
N THR A 58 -15.08 -3.89 10.44
CA THR A 58 -13.88 -4.60 10.93
C THR A 58 -12.61 -4.15 10.23
N ARG A 59 -12.73 -3.27 9.22
CA ARG A 59 -11.63 -2.72 8.45
C ARG A 59 -10.68 -1.93 9.34
N ARG A 60 -9.40 -2.32 9.30
CA ARG A 60 -8.30 -1.62 9.98
C ARG A 60 -7.14 -1.47 9.00
N ILE A 61 -6.29 -0.49 9.24
CA ILE A 61 -5.09 -0.27 8.44
C ILE A 61 -3.88 -0.14 9.38
N PRO A 62 -3.47 -1.24 10.06
CA PRO A 62 -2.31 -1.24 10.92
C PRO A 62 -1.01 -1.03 10.14
N LYS A 63 -0.02 -0.46 10.84
CA LYS A 63 1.37 -0.44 10.39
C LYS A 63 1.89 -1.86 10.24
N VAL A 64 2.53 -2.15 9.11
CA VAL A 64 3.18 -3.44 8.82
C VAL A 64 4.67 -3.32 8.56
N ALA A 65 5.15 -2.15 8.12
CA ALA A 65 6.57 -1.91 7.88
C ALA A 65 6.91 -0.42 7.92
N GLU A 66 8.20 -0.14 8.01
CA GLU A 66 8.79 1.19 7.83
C GLU A 66 10.02 1.07 6.96
N TYR A 67 10.20 2.03 6.07
CA TYR A 67 11.36 2.13 5.19
C TYR A 67 11.91 3.54 5.25
N VAL A 68 13.20 3.68 4.99
CA VAL A 68 13.85 4.98 4.84
C VAL A 68 14.17 5.19 3.37
N THR A 69 13.85 6.36 2.83
CA THR A 69 14.21 6.70 1.45
C THR A 69 15.72 6.80 1.29
N ASP A 70 16.20 6.48 0.09
CA ASP A 70 17.60 6.61 -0.27
C ASP A 70 17.99 8.09 -0.51
N SER A 71 19.23 8.31 -0.96
CA SER A 71 19.74 9.65 -1.29
C SER A 71 18.95 10.34 -2.42
N MET A 72 18.21 9.58 -3.24
CA MET A 72 17.35 10.10 -4.31
C MET A 72 15.93 10.39 -3.83
N GLY A 73 15.65 10.20 -2.53
CA GLY A 73 14.36 10.46 -1.94
C GLY A 73 13.32 9.40 -2.30
N SER A 74 13.73 8.19 -2.69
CA SER A 74 12.82 7.10 -3.02
C SER A 74 13.10 5.81 -2.26
N VAL A 75 12.14 4.90 -2.25
CA VAL A 75 12.28 3.55 -1.71
C VAL A 75 11.52 2.57 -2.58
N LYS A 76 12.16 1.45 -2.92
CA LYS A 76 11.55 0.35 -3.67
C LYS A 76 11.16 -0.76 -2.70
N ILE A 77 9.90 -1.18 -2.72
CA ILE A 77 9.36 -2.18 -1.79
C ILE A 77 8.54 -3.24 -2.53
N LYS A 78 8.48 -4.45 -1.96
CA LYS A 78 7.60 -5.52 -2.43
C LYS A 78 6.36 -5.60 -1.56
N ILE A 79 5.19 -5.64 -2.18
CA ILE A 79 3.89 -5.71 -1.51
C ILE A 79 2.98 -6.72 -2.21
N ASP A 80 1.98 -7.21 -1.48
CA ASP A 80 0.94 -8.08 -2.05
C ASP A 80 -0.13 -7.23 -2.75
N SER A 81 -0.22 -7.33 -4.07
CA SER A 81 -1.15 -6.60 -4.95
C SER A 81 -2.64 -6.86 -4.70
N ALA A 82 -2.98 -7.95 -3.99
CA ALA A 82 -4.36 -8.25 -3.66
C ALA A 82 -4.90 -7.38 -2.50
N CYS A 83 -4.01 -6.73 -1.75
CA CYS A 83 -4.36 -5.96 -0.55
C CYS A 83 -4.38 -4.45 -0.79
N GLY A 84 -5.17 -3.73 0.02
CA GLY A 84 -5.14 -2.28 0.09
C GLY A 84 -4.00 -1.78 0.98
N TYR A 85 -3.40 -0.63 0.63
CA TYR A 85 -2.32 -0.03 1.41
C TYR A 85 -2.52 1.46 1.65
N ARG A 86 -1.95 1.95 2.74
CA ARG A 86 -1.76 3.37 2.97
C ARG A 86 -0.29 3.61 3.29
N PHE A 87 0.29 4.57 2.60
CA PHE A 87 1.67 5.02 2.81
C PHE A 87 1.64 6.36 3.51
N MET A 88 2.49 6.52 4.53
CA MET A 88 2.58 7.77 5.28
C MET A 88 4.03 8.21 5.35
N LEU A 89 4.28 9.47 5.04
CA LEU A 89 5.57 10.10 5.29
C LEU A 89 5.61 10.54 6.75
N ASN A 90 6.54 9.96 7.50
CA ASN A 90 6.75 10.23 8.90
C ASN A 90 8.14 10.88 9.08
N LYS A 91 8.20 12.21 9.02
CA LYS A 91 9.42 12.97 9.27
C LYS A 91 9.09 14.16 10.16
N ARG A 92 9.96 14.47 11.12
CA ARG A 92 9.77 15.67 11.95
C ARG A 92 9.63 16.91 11.06
N GLY A 93 8.58 17.69 11.29
CA GLY A 93 8.28 18.92 10.54
C GLY A 93 7.56 18.71 9.20
N PHE A 94 7.34 17.47 8.76
CA PHE A 94 6.66 17.17 7.50
C PHE A 94 5.59 16.10 7.69
N TYR A 95 4.52 16.19 6.89
CA TYR A 95 3.49 15.17 6.81
C TYR A 95 3.12 14.91 5.36
N GLY A 96 2.80 13.66 5.02
CA GLY A 96 2.30 13.29 3.70
C GLY A 96 1.68 11.91 3.75
N SER A 97 0.72 11.62 2.87
CA SER A 97 0.19 10.26 2.75
C SER A 97 -0.48 10.00 1.43
N GLU A 98 -0.37 8.76 0.95
CA GLU A 98 -1.11 8.26 -0.20
C GLU A 98 -1.86 6.98 0.17
N SER A 99 -3.10 6.85 -0.28
CA SER A 99 -3.98 5.72 0.07
C SER A 99 -4.45 4.98 -1.17
N PHE A 100 -4.15 3.69 -1.21
CA PHE A 100 -4.62 2.68 -2.15
C PHE A 100 -5.43 1.59 -1.45
N ALA A 101 -5.98 1.94 -0.29
CA ALA A 101 -6.87 1.10 0.51
C ALA A 101 -8.30 1.60 0.36
N GLU A 102 -9.26 0.69 0.51
CA GLU A 102 -10.64 1.13 0.66
C GLU A 102 -10.84 1.75 2.06
N PRO A 103 -11.77 2.70 2.25
CA PRO A 103 -12.69 3.27 1.25
C PRO A 103 -12.10 4.43 0.44
N PHE A 104 -10.79 4.72 0.55
CA PHE A 104 -10.19 5.91 -0.07
C PHE A 104 -10.20 5.83 -1.61
N THR A 105 -9.91 4.64 -2.16
CA THR A 105 -9.93 4.41 -3.61
C THR A 105 -10.26 2.95 -3.93
N LYS A 106 -10.67 2.70 -5.18
CA LYS A 106 -10.78 1.35 -5.77
C LYS A 106 -9.58 1.01 -6.66
N GLU A 107 -8.68 1.96 -6.87
CA GLU A 107 -7.47 1.75 -7.66
C GLU A 107 -6.53 0.79 -6.93
N LYS A 108 -6.07 -0.22 -7.67
CA LYS A 108 -5.09 -1.17 -7.18
C LYS A 108 -3.71 -0.81 -7.71
N LEU A 109 -2.71 -1.01 -6.86
CA LEU A 109 -1.32 -0.84 -7.23
C LEU A 109 -0.91 -1.87 -8.27
N LYS A 110 -0.10 -1.43 -9.22
CA LYS A 110 0.47 -2.26 -10.29
C LYS A 110 1.95 -2.47 -10.06
N ASP A 111 2.50 -3.53 -10.65
CA ASP A 111 3.93 -3.77 -10.65
C ASP A 111 4.69 -2.65 -11.35
N ASP A 112 5.88 -2.35 -10.83
CA ASP A 112 6.75 -1.23 -11.19
C ASP A 112 6.09 0.17 -11.12
N GLN A 113 4.94 0.31 -10.46
CA GLN A 113 4.29 1.60 -10.30
C GLN A 113 5.13 2.52 -9.40
N GLU A 114 5.25 3.78 -9.85
CA GLU A 114 5.78 4.87 -9.03
C GLU A 114 4.66 5.62 -8.33
N ILE A 115 4.86 5.91 -7.04
CA ILE A 115 3.93 6.64 -6.19
C ILE A 115 4.68 7.84 -5.63
N ASN A 116 4.11 9.03 -5.75
CA ASN A 116 4.66 10.23 -5.14
C ASN A 116 3.87 10.55 -3.87
N ILE A 117 4.54 10.62 -2.72
CA ILE A 117 3.96 11.14 -1.49
C ILE A 117 4.41 12.59 -1.35
N GLU A 118 3.44 13.49 -1.41
CA GLU A 118 3.70 14.91 -1.18
C GLU A 118 4.00 15.17 0.30
N ALA A 119 5.20 15.67 0.59
CA ALA A 119 5.64 16.11 1.89
C ALA A 119 5.24 17.58 2.08
N ILE A 120 4.29 17.80 2.99
CA ILE A 120 3.78 19.11 3.36
C ILE A 120 4.50 19.55 4.63
N SER A 121 5.15 20.72 4.59
CA SER A 121 5.77 21.31 5.79
C SER A 121 4.70 21.72 6.80
N LEU A 122 4.92 21.35 8.07
CA LEU A 122 4.04 21.72 9.18
C LEU A 122 4.26 23.16 9.66
N GLU A 123 5.37 23.78 9.30
CA GLU A 123 5.70 25.16 9.69
C GLU A 123 4.95 26.22 8.87
N LYS A 124 4.39 25.81 7.72
CA LYS A 124 3.66 26.68 6.78
C LYS A 124 2.14 26.49 6.83
N ARG A 125 1.62 25.89 7.91
CA ARG A 125 0.18 25.74 8.16
C ARG A 125 -0.38 26.91 8.96
#